data_AF-A0A2R6MQB3-F1
#
_entry.id   AF-A0A2R6MQB3-F1
#
_cell.length_a   1.000
_cell.length_b   1.000
_cell.length_c   1.000
_cell.angle_alpha   90.00
_cell.angle_beta   90.00
_cell.angle_gamma   90.00
#
_symmetry.space_group_name_H-M   'P 1'
#
loop_
_entity.id
_entity.type
_entity.pdbx_description
1 polymer ?
#
loop_
_entity_poly.entity_id
_entity_poly.type
_entity_poly.pdbx_seq_one_letter_code
_entity_poly.pdbx_strand_id
1 'polypeptide(L)' 'MESVTVGYGRVGSRTARVLQEEGHEVVVVEVDHERAGRAREAGIAVIEGDGGDEVRSVLRPVEA' A
#
# COMPACT_ATOMS: atom_id res chain seq x y z
N MET A 1 -12.97 3.29 6.45
CA MET A 1 -13.05 3.58 5.00
C MET A 1 -11.85 2.92 4.38
N GLU A 2 -12.01 2.08 3.36
CA GLU A 2 -10.88 1.43 2.69
C GLU A 2 -10.19 2.43 1.77
N SER A 3 -8.87 2.53 1.87
CA SER A 3 -8.06 3.47 1.08
C SER A 3 -6.96 2.74 0.32
N VAL A 4 -6.72 3.15 -0.93
CA VAL A 4 -5.62 2.64 -1.76
C VAL A 4 -4.63 3.78 -2.03
N THR A 5 -3.34 3.55 -1.75
CA THR A 5 -2.25 4.48 -2.04
C THR A 5 -1.31 3.88 -3.08
N VAL A 6 -0.95 4.64 -4.11
CA VAL A 6 0.07 4.24 -5.10
C VAL A 6 1.40 4.88 -4.72
N GLY A 7 2.37 4.04 -4.37
CA GLY A 7 3.71 4.38 -3.94
C GLY A 7 3.87 4.50 -2.43
N TYR A 8 4.92 3.88 -1.90
CA TYR A 8 5.43 3.92 -0.52
C TYR A 8 6.72 4.75 -0.41
N GLY A 9 6.75 5.89 -1.10
CA GLY A 9 7.81 6.88 -0.99
C GLY A 9 7.64 7.79 0.24
N ARG A 10 8.13 9.04 0.13
CA ARG A 10 8.07 10.02 1.24
C ARG A 10 6.64 10.39 1.66
N VAL A 11 5.75 10.58 0.68
CA VAL A 11 4.37 11.01 0.94
C VAL A 11 3.52 9.80 1.30
N GLY A 12 3.53 8.77 0.45
CA GLY A 12 2.68 7.59 0.63
C GLY A 12 2.91 6.86 1.96
N SER A 13 4.16 6.76 2.43
CA SER A 13 4.43 6.13 3.75
C SER A 13 3.85 6.92 4.92
N ARG A 14 3.96 8.25 4.89
CA ARG A 14 3.36 9.11 5.92
C ARG A 14 1.84 9.06 5.87
N THR A 15 1.25 9.12 4.69
CA THR A 15 -0.20 9.05 4.49
C THR A 15 -0.75 7.70 4.97
N ALA A 16 -0.15 6.59 4.53
CA ALA A 16 -0.59 5.26 4.92
C ALA A 16 -0.50 5.04 6.44
N ARG A 17 0.56 5.56 7.07
CA ARG A 17 0.72 5.51 8.53
C ARG A 17 -0.37 6.31 9.27
N VAL A 18 -0.64 7.54 8.85
CA VAL A 18 -1.69 8.36 9.49
C VAL A 18 -3.05 7.68 9.37
N LEU A 19 -3.39 7.18 8.17
CA LEU A 19 -4.64 6.46 7.95
C LEU A 19 -4.73 5.19 8.82
N GLN A 20 -3.65 4.43 8.96
CA GLN A 20 -3.61 3.26 9.83
C GLN A 20 -3.78 3.65 11.32
N GLU A 21 -3.12 4.72 11.77
CA GLU A 21 -3.26 5.26 13.14
C GLU A 21 -4.69 5.75 13.42
N GLU A 22 -5.41 6.22 12.41
CA GLU A 22 -6.83 6.59 12.46
C GLU A 22 -7.78 5.36 12.40
N GLY A 23 -7.24 4.15 12.26
CA GLY A 23 -8.01 2.90 12.20
C GLY A 23 -8.60 2.62 10.81
N HIS A 24 -8.04 3.18 9.74
CA HIS A 24 -8.42 2.90 8.37
C HIS A 24 -7.59 1.76 7.78
N GLU A 25 -8.25 0.90 7.01
CA GLU A 25 -7.57 -0.13 6.22
C GLU A 25 -6.95 0.50 4.98
N VAL A 26 -5.64 0.27 4.80
CA VAL A 26 -4.86 0.85 3.71
C VAL A 26 -4.15 -0.26 2.95
N VAL A 27 -4.31 -0.24 1.62
CA VAL A 27 -3.52 -1.05 0.70
C VAL A 27 -2.57 -0.14 -0.09
N VAL A 28 -1.31 -0.54 -0.21
CA VAL A 28 -0.31 0.18 -0.98
C VAL A 28 0.05 -0.60 -2.24
N VAL A 29 0.00 0.05 -3.39
CA VAL A 29 0.59 -0.45 -4.63
C VAL A 29 1.98 0.14 -4.76
N GLU A 30 3.04 -0.67 -4.80
CA GLU A 30 4.42 -0.18 -4.90
C GLU A 30 5.24 -1.02 -5.89
N VAL A 31 5.99 -0.34 -6.76
CA VAL A 31 6.79 -0.96 -7.82
C VAL A 31 8.20 -1.32 -7.34
N ASP A 32 8.71 -0.58 -6.35
CA ASP A 32 10.02 -0.80 -5.75
C ASP A 32 9.93 -1.88 -4.66
N HIS A 33 10.58 -3.03 -4.90
CA HIS A 33 10.55 -4.19 -4.00
C HIS A 33 11.04 -3.88 -2.58
N GLU A 34 12.07 -3.05 -2.43
CA GLU A 34 12.62 -2.68 -1.12
C GLU A 34 11.60 -1.84 -0.34
N ARG A 35 10.93 -0.90 -1.02
CA ARG A 35 9.87 -0.09 -0.42
C ARG A 35 8.64 -0.92 -0.06
N ALA A 36 8.28 -1.87 -0.92
CA ALA A 36 7.21 -2.83 -0.64
C ALA A 36 7.52 -3.66 0.61
N GLY A 37 8.76 -4.12 0.77
CA GLY A 37 9.25 -4.78 1.99
C GLY A 37 9.03 -3.92 3.24
N ARG A 38 9.44 -2.65 3.21
CA ARG A 38 9.25 -1.72 4.34
C ARG A 38 7.78 -1.46 4.67
N ALA A 39 6.90 -1.43 3.68
CA ALA A 39 5.47 -1.28 3.93
C ALA A 39 4.89 -2.53 4.63
N ARG A 40 5.31 -3.73 4.23
CA ARG A 40 4.92 -4.98 4.90
C ARG A 40 5.43 -5.05 6.33
N GLU A 41 6.69 -4.67 6.57
CA GLU A 41 7.26 -4.57 7.93
C GLU A 41 6.48 -3.60 8.83
N ALA A 42 5.87 -2.56 8.23
CA ALA A 42 4.98 -1.63 8.92
C ALA A 42 3.54 -2.15 9.11
N GLY A 43 3.27 -3.42 8.75
CA GLY A 43 1.94 -4.02 8.86
C GLY A 43 0.92 -3.48 7.87
N ILE A 44 1.38 -2.90 6.75
CA ILE A 44 0.51 -2.38 5.69
C ILE A 44 0.39 -3.44 4.60
N ALA A 45 -0.83 -3.66 4.09
CA ALA A 45 -1.06 -4.56 2.98
C ALA A 45 -0.44 -3.98 1.69
N VAL A 46 0.35 -4.79 0.96
CA VAL A 46 1.08 -4.33 -0.22
C VAL A 46 0.80 -5.21 -1.44
N ILE A 47 0.52 -4.55 -2.55
CA ILE A 47 0.49 -5.12 -3.89
C ILE A 47 1.75 -4.62 -4.61
N GLU A 48 2.61 -5.55 -5.04
CA GLU A 48 3.74 -5.17 -5.89
C GLU A 48 3.26 -4.93 -7.32
N GLY A 49 3.48 -3.73 -7.85
CA GLY A 49 3.02 -3.34 -9.17
C GLY A 49 3.12 -1.85 -9.46
N ASP A 50 2.93 -1.49 -10.72
CA ASP A 50 2.87 -0.09 -11.17
C ASP A 50 1.40 0.36 -11.20
N GLY A 51 1.08 1.46 -10.51
CA GLY A 51 -0.27 2.03 -10.50
C GLY A 51 -0.61 2.87 -11.73
N GLY A 52 0.34 3.05 -12.67
CA GLY A 52 0.13 3.69 -13.97
C GLY A 52 -0.29 2.72 -15.08
N ASP A 53 -0.07 1.41 -14.91
CA ASP A 53 -0.59 0.41 -15.82
C ASP A 53 -2.09 0.20 -15.57
N GLU A 54 -2.87 -0.09 -16.62
CA GLU A 54 -4.26 -0.54 -16.49
C GLU A 54 -4.29 -1.95 -15.88
N VAL A 55 -3.92 -2.06 -14.61
CA VAL A 55 -3.97 -3.30 -13.86
C VAL A 55 -5.42 -3.52 -13.50
N ARG A 56 -6.04 -4.54 -14.09
CA ARG A 56 -7.35 -5.06 -13.67
C ARG A 56 -7.18 -5.74 -12.31
N SER A 57 -7.01 -4.93 -11.28
CA SER A 57 -6.79 -5.36 -9.91
C SER A 57 -8.11 -5.92 -9.36
N VAL A 58 -8.22 -7.24 -9.31
CA VAL A 58 -9.10 -7.91 -8.34
C VAL A 58 -8.42 -7.73 -6.99
N LEU A 59 -8.66 -6.58 -6.34
CA LEU A 59 -8.20 -6.29 -4.98
C LEU A 59 -8.76 -7.38 -4.05
N ARG A 60 -7.98 -8.42 -3.83
CA ARG A 60 -8.15 -9.31 -2.68
C ARG A 60 -6.97 -9.04 -1.78
N PRO A 61 -7.18 -8.48 -0.58
CA PRO A 61 -6.15 -8.41 0.43
C PRO A 61 -5.60 -9.82 0.62
N VAL A 62 -4.29 -9.97 0.45
CA VAL A 62 -3.61 -11.18 0.91
C VAL A 62 -3.45 -10.94 2.41
N GLU A 63 -4.22 -11.67 3.22
CA GLU A 63 -4.09 -11.61 4.68
C GLU A 63 -2.64 -11.97 5.05
N ALA A 64 -2.00 -11.08 5.82
CA ALA A 64 -0.66 -11.25 6.37
C ALA A 64 -0.69 -12.06 7.66
#